data_AF-A0A2R6NCX0-F1
#
_entry.id   AF-A0A2R6NCX0-F1
#
_cell.length_a   1.000
_cell.length_b   1.000
_cell.length_c   1.000
_cell.angle_alpha   90.00
_cell.angle_beta   90.00
_cell.angle_gamma   90.00
#
_symmetry.space_group_name_H-M   'P 1'
#
loop_
_entity.id
_entity.type
_entity.pdbx_description
1 polymer ?
#
loop_
_entity_poly.entity_id
_entity_poly.type
_entity_poly.pdbx_seq_one_letter_code
_entity_poly.pdbx_strand_id
1 'polypeptide(L)'
;MTRTSTHRRFSTSNATVTTTHVLTALRPSVGDTTIAEYAKENTRLVLTNDDDFLDADAFPDVTVLYVPDDTLPAHDLASMVAVIASYCPEQDDLPRESFLTEALL
;
A
#
# COMPACT_ATOMS: atom_id res chain seq x y z
N MET A 1 11.78 -16.46 -19.19
CA MET A 1 11.45 -16.84 -17.80
C MET A 1 9.99 -16.53 -17.56
N THR A 2 9.17 -17.55 -17.31
CA THR A 2 7.70 -17.46 -17.29
C THR A 2 7.22 -16.95 -15.92
N ARG A 3 6.51 -15.82 -15.89
CA ARG A 3 5.93 -15.22 -14.67
C ARG A 3 4.63 -15.94 -14.34
N THR A 4 4.56 -16.64 -13.21
CA THR A 4 3.33 -17.29 -12.74
C THR A 4 2.69 -16.41 -11.66
N SER A 5 1.68 -15.63 -12.04
CA SER A 5 0.82 -14.89 -11.09
C SER A 5 -0.41 -15.73 -10.78
N THR A 6 -0.62 -16.03 -9.50
CA THR A 6 -1.84 -16.72 -9.03
C THR A 6 -2.84 -15.66 -8.61
N HIS A 7 -3.89 -15.45 -9.41
CA HIS A 7 -4.98 -14.52 -9.09
C HIS A 7 -5.98 -15.21 -8.15
N ARG A 8 -6.18 -14.67 -6.94
CA ARG A 8 -7.35 -15.00 -6.11
C ARG A 8 -8.28 -13.79 -6.10
N ARG A 9 -9.53 -13.98 -6.53
CA ARG A 9 -10.57 -12.96 -6.43
C ARG A 9 -11.21 -13.04 -5.05
N PHE A 10 -11.13 -11.95 -4.30
CA PHE A 10 -11.99 -11.71 -3.14
C PHE A 10 -13.02 -10.65 -3.56
N SER A 11 -14.29 -10.91 -3.27
CA SER A 11 -15.40 -10.03 -3.64
C SER A 11 -16.07 -9.57 -2.35
N THR A 12 -15.81 -8.33 -1.95
CA THR A 12 -16.64 -7.59 -1.00
C THR A 12 -17.56 -6.68 -1.80
N SER A 13 -18.82 -6.58 -1.37
CA SER A 13 -19.91 -5.93 -2.08
C SER A 13 -19.56 -4.50 -2.52
N ASN A 14 -19.69 -4.25 -3.83
CA ASN A 14 -19.59 -3.00 -4.59
C ASN A 14 -18.26 -2.50 -5.17
N ALA A 15 -17.13 -3.18 -5.00
CA ALA A 15 -15.95 -2.94 -5.86
C ALA A 15 -15.21 -4.25 -6.09
N THR A 16 -14.95 -4.61 -7.35
CA THR A 16 -14.11 -5.79 -7.64
C THR A 16 -12.65 -5.39 -7.44
N VAL A 17 -12.17 -5.47 -6.20
CA VAL A 17 -10.75 -5.28 -5.90
C VAL A 17 -10.01 -6.55 -6.32
N THR A 18 -9.21 -6.46 -7.38
CA THR A 18 -8.38 -7.60 -7.80
C THR A 18 -7.13 -7.63 -6.93
N THR A 19 -7.10 -8.49 -5.92
CA THR A 19 -5.89 -8.72 -5.12
C THR A 19 -4.96 -9.67 -5.86
N THR A 20 -3.78 -9.18 -6.23
CA THR A 20 -2.70 -10.04 -6.75
C THR A 20 -1.70 -10.29 -5.65
N HIS A 21 -1.58 -11.54 -5.21
CA HIS A 21 -0.53 -11.90 -4.26
C HIS A 21 0.81 -11.97 -4.99
N VAL A 22 1.72 -11.05 -4.68
CA VAL A 22 3.04 -10.96 -5.33
C VAL A 22 4.07 -11.70 -4.48
N LEU A 23 4.32 -12.97 -4.82
CA LEU A 23 5.24 -13.86 -4.09
C LEU A 23 6.74 -13.54 -4.29
N THR A 24 7.08 -12.67 -5.25
CA THR A 24 8.46 -12.45 -5.68
C THR A 24 8.87 -10.98 -5.63
N ALA A 25 8.14 -10.11 -4.94
CA ALA A 25 8.49 -8.68 -4.88
C ALA A 25 9.75 -8.46 -4.03
N LEU A 26 9.69 -8.82 -2.76
CA LEU A 26 10.80 -8.70 -1.81
C LEU A 26 10.87 -9.97 -0.95
N ARG A 27 12.07 -10.33 -0.50
CA ARG A 27 12.25 -11.44 0.46
C ARG A 27 11.79 -10.96 1.85
N PRO A 28 11.33 -11.88 2.72
CA PRO A 28 11.12 -11.53 4.13
C PRO A 28 12.39 -10.95 4.76
N SER A 29 12.22 -10.03 5.72
CA SER A 29 13.32 -9.39 6.48
C SER A 29 14.24 -8.49 5.66
N VAL A 30 13.80 -7.99 4.49
CA VAL A 30 14.44 -6.82 3.89
C VAL A 30 14.18 -5.58 4.76
N GLY A 31 15.15 -4.67 4.82
CA GLY A 31 15.02 -3.43 5.59
C GLY A 31 14.25 -2.34 4.83
N ASP A 32 13.92 -1.27 5.54
CA ASP A 32 13.02 -0.22 5.07
C ASP A 32 13.57 0.55 3.87
N THR A 33 14.89 0.79 3.83
CA THR A 33 15.55 1.37 2.65
C THR A 33 15.31 0.56 1.39
N THR A 34 15.39 -0.78 1.47
CA THR A 34 15.14 -1.65 0.31
C THR A 34 13.66 -1.65 -0.10
N ILE A 35 12.75 -1.53 0.87
CA ILE A 35 11.31 -1.40 0.60
C ILE A 35 11.02 -0.07 -0.13
N ALA A 36 11.60 1.02 0.37
CA ALA A 36 11.49 2.36 -0.20
C ALA A 36 12.05 2.43 -1.63
N GLU A 37 13.25 1.91 -1.86
CA GLU A 37 13.87 1.83 -3.19
C GLU A 37 12.99 1.03 -4.15
N TYR A 38 12.49 -0.13 -3.72
CA TYR A 38 11.62 -0.96 -4.55
C TYR A 38 10.31 -0.25 -4.90
N ALA A 39 9.71 0.46 -3.95
CA ALA A 39 8.49 1.23 -4.18
C ALA A 39 8.72 2.32 -5.25
N LYS A 40 9.81 3.09 -5.10
CA LYS A 40 10.23 4.14 -6.04
C LYS A 40 10.49 3.59 -7.44
N GLU A 41 11.30 2.54 -7.57
CA GLU A 41 11.69 1.96 -8.87
C GLU A 41 10.50 1.39 -9.66
N ASN A 42 9.41 1.04 -8.97
CA ASN A 42 8.24 0.40 -9.56
C ASN A 42 7.00 1.31 -9.60
N THR A 43 7.14 2.60 -9.30
CA THR A 43 6.05 3.57 -9.21
C THR A 43 4.93 3.06 -8.29
N ARG A 44 5.29 2.75 -7.05
CA ARG A 44 4.39 2.28 -6.01
C ARG A 44 4.49 3.17 -4.78
N LEU A 45 3.39 3.17 -4.01
CA LEU A 45 3.34 3.66 -2.64
C LEU A 45 3.59 2.53 -1.63
N VAL A 46 3.94 2.92 -0.40
CA VAL A 46 4.07 2.01 0.74
C VAL A 46 2.81 2.09 1.59
N LEU A 47 2.18 0.94 1.86
CA LEU A 47 1.09 0.81 2.83
C LEU A 47 1.64 0.10 4.06
N THR A 48 1.69 0.77 5.20
CA THR A 48 2.38 0.25 6.39
C THR A 48 1.78 0.75 7.70
N ASN A 49 2.04 0.02 8.78
CA ASN A 49 1.78 0.43 10.16
C ASN A 49 3.04 0.90 10.89
N ASP A 50 4.18 0.85 10.20
CA ASP A 50 5.51 1.22 10.67
C ASP A 50 5.72 2.73 10.49
N ASP A 51 5.93 3.45 11.60
CA ASP A 51 6.07 4.90 11.63
C ASP A 51 7.45 5.39 11.17
N ASP A 52 8.45 4.51 11.06
CA ASP A 52 9.77 4.87 10.55
C ASP A 52 9.69 5.44 9.11
N PHE A 53 8.73 4.97 8.31
CA PHE A 53 8.49 5.50 6.95
C PHE A 53 7.97 6.95 6.93
N LEU A 54 7.48 7.48 8.06
CA LEU A 54 7.03 8.87 8.16
C LEU A 54 8.20 9.85 8.22
N ASP A 55 9.42 9.42 8.53
CA ASP A 55 10.60 10.28 8.52
C ASP A 55 10.92 10.76 7.09
N ALA A 56 10.66 12.05 6.83
CA ALA A 56 10.89 12.66 5.53
C ALA A 56 12.38 12.85 5.20
N ASP A 57 13.25 12.91 6.20
CA ASP A 57 14.70 12.98 5.98
C ASP A 57 15.24 11.60 5.57
N ALA A 58 14.68 10.52 6.12
CA ALA A 58 15.05 9.15 5.77
C ALA A 58 14.41 8.69 4.44
N PHE A 59 13.15 9.05 4.19
CA PHE A 59 12.36 8.58 3.04
C PHE A 59 11.66 9.72 2.29
N PRO A 60 12.38 10.66 1.67
CA PRO A 60 11.80 11.87 1.07
C PRO A 60 10.91 11.58 -0.15
N ASP A 61 11.23 10.53 -0.90
CA ASP A 61 10.61 10.23 -2.21
C ASP A 61 9.53 9.13 -2.15
N VAL A 62 9.13 8.70 -0.96
CA VAL A 62 8.15 7.62 -0.78
C VAL A 62 6.80 8.20 -0.41
N THR A 63 5.78 7.87 -1.20
CA THR A 63 4.39 8.09 -0.80
C THR A 63 3.96 6.99 0.17
N VAL A 64 3.47 7.37 1.34
CA VAL A 64 3.12 6.47 2.44
C VAL A 64 1.63 6.58 2.75
N LEU A 65 0.96 5.44 2.66
CA LEU A 65 -0.34 5.19 3.26
C LEU A 65 -0.08 4.57 4.63
N TYR A 66 -0.19 5.39 5.68
CA TYR A 66 0.08 4.98 7.05
C TYR A 66 -1.22 4.56 7.74
N VAL A 67 -1.25 3.32 8.20
CA VAL A 67 -2.34 2.78 9.02
C VAL A 67 -1.82 2.82 10.47
N PRO A 68 -2.41 3.56 11.42
CA PRO A 68 -1.96 3.51 12.80
C PRO A 68 -2.52 2.29 13.55
N ASP A 69 -3.69 1.79 13.15
CA ASP A 69 -4.36 0.65 13.79
C ASP A 69 -3.98 -0.68 13.12
N ASP A 70 -3.04 -1.41 13.74
CA ASP A 70 -2.56 -2.70 13.26
C ASP A 70 -3.54 -3.86 13.49
N THR A 71 -4.66 -3.58 14.18
CA THR A 71 -5.74 -4.55 14.41
C THR A 71 -6.81 -4.50 13.32
N LEU A 72 -6.73 -3.52 12.42
CA LEU A 72 -7.70 -3.33 11.35
C LEU A 72 -7.79 -4.57 10.45
N PRO A 73 -8.99 -5.13 10.22
CA PRO A 73 -9.15 -6.26 9.33
C PRO A 73 -8.70 -5.94 7.90
N ALA A 74 -8.00 -6.89 7.27
CA ALA A 74 -7.47 -6.70 5.92
C ALA A 74 -8.55 -6.35 4.86
N HIS A 75 -9.80 -6.75 5.07
CA HIS A 75 -10.90 -6.41 4.17
C HIS A 75 -11.37 -4.96 4.30
N ASP A 76 -11.30 -4.39 5.50
CA ASP A 76 -11.59 -2.98 5.75
C ASP A 76 -10.48 -2.13 5.16
N LEU A 77 -9.21 -2.52 5.38
CA LEU A 77 -8.06 -1.87 4.75
C LEU A 77 -8.16 -1.84 3.22
N ALA A 78 -8.53 -2.98 2.60
CA ALA A 78 -8.73 -3.05 1.16
C ALA A 78 -9.87 -2.14 0.68
N SER A 79 -10.93 -1.99 1.48
CA SER A 79 -12.06 -1.10 1.18
C SER A 79 -11.65 0.37 1.26
N MET A 80 -10.89 0.76 2.29
CA MET A 80 -10.35 2.13 2.41
C MET A 80 -9.43 2.48 1.23
N VAL A 81 -8.53 1.57 0.85
CA VAL A 81 -7.67 1.76 -0.33
C VAL A 81 -8.48 1.91 -1.62
N ALA A 82 -9.56 1.13 -1.78
CA ALA A 82 -10.44 1.25 -2.95
C ALA A 82 -11.15 2.62 -3.00
N VAL A 83 -11.55 3.17 -1.85
CA VAL A 83 -12.13 4.51 -1.76
C VAL A 83 -11.09 5.57 -2.13
N ILE A 84 -9.88 5.51 -1.58
CA ILE A 84 -8.79 6.45 -1.93
C ILE A 84 -8.52 6.41 -3.44
N ALA A 85 -8.36 5.22 -4.02
CA ALA A 85 -8.11 5.05 -5.45
C ALA A 85 -9.24 5.61 -6.35
N SER A 86 -10.46 5.75 -5.83
CA SER A 86 -11.57 6.37 -6.57
C SER A 86 -11.50 7.90 -6.62
N TYR A 87 -10.82 8.53 -5.66
CA TYR A 87 -10.64 9.98 -5.58
C TYR A 87 -9.26 10.43 -6.07
N CYS A 88 -8.24 9.62 -5.84
CA CYS A 88 -6.83 9.85 -6.18
C CYS A 88 -6.37 8.72 -7.13
N PRO A 89 -6.70 8.81 -8.44
CA PRO A 89 -6.37 7.77 -9.41
C PRO A 89 -4.86 7.65 -9.67
N GLU A 90 -4.10 8.73 -9.53
CA GLU A 90 -2.64 8.75 -9.69
C GLU A 90 -1.95 8.91 -8.33
N GLN A 91 -0.75 8.34 -8.17
CA GLN A 91 0.01 8.44 -6.92
C GLN A 91 0.33 9.90 -6.55
N ASP A 92 0.56 10.75 -7.56
CA ASP A 92 0.87 12.17 -7.39
C ASP A 92 -0.34 13.00 -6.93
N ASP A 93 -1.56 12.42 -6.95
CA ASP A 93 -2.75 13.04 -6.37
C ASP A 93 -2.77 12.95 -4.83
N LEU A 94 -1.87 12.14 -4.24
CA LEU A 94 -1.73 12.00 -2.80
C LEU A 94 -0.59 12.89 -2.26
N PRO A 95 -0.75 13.44 -1.05
CA PRO A 95 0.40 13.99 -0.32
C PRO A 95 1.40 12.87 -0.01
N ARG A 96 2.63 13.23 0.36
CA ARG A 96 3.68 12.27 0.75
C ARG A 96 3.17 11.26 1.76
N GLU A 97 2.43 11.69 2.77
CA GLU A 97 1.86 10.82 3.80
C GLU A 97 0.36 11.03 3.92
N SER A 98 -0.39 9.94 3.99
CA SER A 98 -1.83 9.93 4.23
C SER A 98 -2.15 8.91 5.33
N PHE A 99 -2.89 9.35 6.34
CA PHE A 99 -3.27 8.52 7.49
C PHE A 99 -4.59 7.81 7.20
N LEU A 100 -4.57 6.48 7.11
CA LEU A 100 -5.77 5.66 7.01
C LEU A 100 -6.32 5.37 8.40
N THR A 101 -7.30 6.15 8.81
CA THR A 101 -8.04 5.95 10.06
C THR A 101 -9.51 5.70 9.74
N GLU A 102 -10.24 5.02 10.63
CA GLU A 102 -11.68 4.77 10.45
C GLU A 102 -12.51 6.05 10.24
N ALA A 103 -11.97 7.23 10.59
CA ALA A 103 -12.61 8.52 10.39
C ALA A 103 -12.73 8.98 8.92
N LEU A 104 -12.18 8.22 7.97
CA LEU A 104 -12.21 8.54 6.52
C LEU A 104 -13.40 7.94 5.76
N LEU A 105 -14.34 7.26 6.44
CA LEU A 105 -15.57 6.70 5.84
C LEU A 105 -16.84 7.33 6.42
#